data_AF-A0A258UH63-F1
#
_entry.id   AF-A0A258UH63-F1
#
_cell.length_a   1.000
_cell.length_b   1.000
_cell.length_c   1.000
_cell.angle_alpha   90.00
_cell.angle_beta   90.00
_cell.angle_gamma   90.00
#
_symmetry.space_group_name_H-M   'P 1'
#
loop_
_entity.id
_entity.type
_entity.pdbx_description
1 polymer ?
#
loop_
_entity_poly.entity_id
_entity_poly.type
_entity_poly.pdbx_seq_one_letter_code
_entity_poly.pdbx_strand_id
1 'polypeptide(L)'
;MYPNLYYAFKDLFGIEINGLKLVNSFGFFVALSFILSAWILTLELRRKQGLGLFIHTEEKIKIGEPASLGELITNGLLGFIFGYKIIGAFTIKNALEDPQSFILSGEGNLLTGMLTAVVFGILKWWEKKKVQLDKPEERIIRIWPQDRVGDIVIYAALFGFLGAKIFHNLENWNEFSADPIGSLIAFSGLTFYGGLICAGAAIIWYAIKHKISLIPMLDAFAPTMMFAYAFGRIGCQISGDGDWGIQNPTANPYSWLPDFMWSYTYPHNVLGEGVPIPGCAGPYCNQLPIPVYPTPLYELIVCFFLFGLLWFLRNKIKVPGQLFSIYLILNGLERFFIEKIRVNTEYNILFNPTQAELISAGLIILGIAGFFYFKKVKSVN
;
A
#
# COMPACT_ATOMS: atom_id res chain seq x y z
N MET A 1 15.79 8.28 -11.56
CA MET A 1 14.54 7.95 -10.85
C MET A 1 13.38 8.58 -11.59
N TYR A 2 12.18 8.05 -11.42
CA TYR A 2 10.97 8.55 -12.08
C TYR A 2 9.97 9.02 -11.03
N PRO A 3 9.90 10.33 -10.75
CA PRO A 3 8.96 10.88 -9.76
C PRO A 3 7.49 10.59 -10.08
N ASN A 4 7.14 10.65 -11.37
CA ASN A 4 5.82 10.37 -11.90
C ASN A 4 5.92 9.62 -13.22
N LEU A 5 4.78 9.12 -13.70
CA LEU A 5 4.71 8.33 -14.93
C LEU A 5 5.10 9.14 -16.17
N TYR A 6 5.02 10.48 -16.15
CA TYR A 6 5.46 11.30 -17.28
C TYR A 6 6.96 11.13 -17.55
N TYR A 7 7.79 11.22 -16.51
CA TYR A 7 9.24 11.04 -16.67
C TYR A 7 9.60 9.61 -17.10
N ALA A 8 8.88 8.60 -16.58
CA ALA A 8 9.08 7.21 -16.99
C ALA A 8 8.76 7.00 -18.48
N PHE A 9 7.62 7.51 -18.97
CA PHE A 9 7.23 7.34 -20.37
C PHE A 9 8.09 8.15 -21.33
N LYS A 10 8.50 9.35 -20.92
CA LYS A 10 9.41 10.19 -21.70
C LYS A 10 10.75 9.49 -21.91
N ASP A 11 11.32 8.89 -20.87
CA ASP A 11 12.62 8.22 -20.95
C ASP A 11 12.55 6.86 -21.66
N LEU A 12 11.58 6.02 -21.31
CA LEU A 12 11.48 4.65 -21.83
C LEU A 12 10.94 4.56 -23.27
N PHE A 13 10.04 5.48 -23.65
CA PHE A 13 9.33 5.42 -24.93
C PHE A 13 9.50 6.67 -25.79
N GLY A 14 10.10 7.74 -25.27
CA GLY A 14 10.18 9.02 -25.98
C GLY A 14 8.83 9.74 -26.12
N ILE A 15 7.84 9.37 -25.30
CA ILE A 15 6.46 9.87 -25.40
C ILE A 15 6.18 10.89 -24.30
N GLU A 16 5.78 12.11 -24.68
CA GLU A 16 5.44 13.19 -23.75
C GLU A 16 3.91 13.30 -23.55
N ILE A 17 3.39 12.67 -22.49
CA ILE A 17 1.96 12.77 -22.11
C ILE A 17 1.85 13.58 -20.82
N ASN A 18 1.56 14.88 -20.92
CA ASN A 18 1.49 15.79 -19.76
C ASN A 18 0.55 15.31 -18.64
N GLY A 19 -0.53 14.58 -18.97
CA GLY A 19 -1.44 14.03 -17.97
C GLY A 19 -0.82 13.01 -17.02
N LEU A 20 0.28 12.36 -17.42
CA LEU A 20 0.99 11.40 -16.57
C LEU A 20 1.74 12.08 -15.41
N LYS A 21 1.84 13.41 -15.39
CA LYS A 21 2.39 14.15 -14.25
C LYS A 21 1.49 14.05 -13.00
N LEU A 22 0.19 13.84 -13.17
CA LEU A 22 -0.76 13.63 -12.06
C LEU A 22 -0.53 12.30 -11.32
N VAL A 23 0.13 11.33 -11.96
CA VAL A 23 0.29 9.99 -11.42
C VAL A 23 1.72 9.80 -10.94
N ASN A 24 1.93 10.02 -9.64
CA ASN A 24 3.21 9.74 -8.99
C ASN A 24 3.55 8.26 -9.06
N SER A 25 4.81 7.94 -9.35
CA SER A 25 5.25 6.55 -9.52
C SER A 25 5.09 5.75 -8.23
N PHE A 26 5.47 6.34 -7.09
CA PHE A 26 5.29 5.72 -5.77
C PHE A 26 3.81 5.32 -5.53
N GLY A 27 2.89 6.29 -5.66
CA GLY A 27 1.46 6.06 -5.47
C GLY A 27 0.89 5.05 -6.45
N PHE A 28 1.36 5.05 -7.71
CA PHE A 28 0.97 4.07 -8.73
C PHE A 28 1.35 2.63 -8.32
N PHE A 29 2.59 2.40 -7.90
CA PHE A 29 3.04 1.07 -7.47
C PHE A 29 2.39 0.62 -6.16
N VAL A 30 2.11 1.54 -5.24
CA VAL A 30 1.32 1.24 -4.03
C VAL A 30 -0.10 0.81 -4.41
N ALA A 31 -0.79 1.55 -5.28
CA ALA A 31 -2.15 1.19 -5.72
C ALA A 31 -2.17 -0.17 -6.43
N LEU A 32 -1.18 -0.43 -7.29
CA LEU A 32 -1.03 -1.71 -7.97
C LEU A 32 -0.71 -2.85 -6.98
N SER A 33 0.08 -2.59 -5.93
CA SER A 33 0.32 -3.53 -4.84
C SER A 33 -0.98 -3.95 -4.17
N PHE A 34 -1.89 -3.01 -3.86
CA PHE A 34 -3.21 -3.33 -3.28
C PHE A 34 -4.03 -4.25 -4.20
N ILE A 35 -4.10 -3.95 -5.50
CA ILE A 35 -4.86 -4.74 -6.47
C ILE A 35 -4.30 -6.17 -6.58
N LEU A 36 -2.99 -6.30 -6.75
CA LEU A 36 -2.34 -7.60 -6.90
C LEU A 36 -2.39 -8.42 -5.59
N SER A 37 -2.25 -7.76 -4.44
CA SER A 37 -2.38 -8.40 -3.13
C SER A 37 -3.81 -8.86 -2.86
N ALA A 38 -4.81 -8.07 -3.26
CA ALA A 38 -6.21 -8.48 -3.21
C ALA A 38 -6.45 -9.75 -4.04
N TRP A 39 -5.87 -9.82 -5.23
CA TRP A 39 -5.96 -11.01 -6.07
C TRP A 39 -5.29 -12.23 -5.42
N ILE A 40 -4.07 -12.08 -4.90
CA ILE A 40 -3.34 -13.14 -4.20
C ILE A 40 -4.11 -13.63 -2.96
N LEU A 41 -4.66 -12.71 -2.16
CA LEU A 41 -5.47 -13.03 -0.99
C LEU A 41 -6.74 -13.80 -1.39
N THR A 42 -7.41 -13.38 -2.46
CA THR A 42 -8.60 -14.05 -3.02
C THR A 42 -8.28 -15.50 -3.39
N LEU A 43 -7.15 -15.73 -4.07
CA LEU A 43 -6.70 -17.07 -4.44
C LEU A 43 -6.44 -17.94 -3.20
N GLU A 44 -5.77 -17.39 -2.19
CA GLU A 44 -5.40 -18.15 -1.00
C GLU A 44 -6.61 -18.43 -0.08
N LEU A 45 -7.54 -17.48 0.06
CA LEU A 45 -8.81 -17.70 0.76
C LEU A 45 -9.66 -18.76 0.06
N ARG A 46 -9.76 -18.72 -1.28
CA ARG A 46 -10.46 -19.76 -2.06
C ARG A 46 -9.82 -21.13 -1.91
N ARG A 47 -8.49 -21.21 -1.90
CA ARG A 47 -7.77 -22.46 -1.64
C ARG A 47 -8.10 -23.02 -0.25
N LYS A 48 -8.05 -22.18 0.78
CA LYS A 48 -8.37 -22.56 2.17
C LYS A 48 -9.85 -22.91 2.36
N GLN A 49 -10.76 -22.30 1.61
CA GLN A 49 -12.15 -22.76 1.52
C GLN A 49 -12.20 -24.19 0.96
N GLY A 50 -11.45 -24.50 -0.11
CA GLY A 50 -11.36 -25.85 -0.64
C GLY A 50 -10.81 -26.89 0.35
N LEU A 51 -10.10 -26.45 1.39
CA LEU A 51 -9.64 -27.28 2.51
C LEU A 51 -10.65 -27.38 3.67
N GLY A 52 -11.82 -26.76 3.55
CA GLY A 52 -12.85 -26.76 4.59
C GLY A 52 -12.53 -25.87 5.80
N LEU A 53 -11.60 -24.91 5.68
CA LEU A 53 -11.18 -24.05 6.80
C LEU A 53 -12.07 -22.82 7.03
N PHE A 54 -13.05 -22.60 6.15
CA PHE A 54 -13.97 -21.47 6.23
C PHE A 54 -15.41 -21.94 6.11
N ILE A 55 -16.30 -21.20 6.76
CA ILE A 55 -17.75 -21.32 6.60
C ILE A 55 -18.26 -20.11 5.82
N HIS A 56 -19.40 -20.29 5.15
CA HIS A 56 -20.11 -19.18 4.52
C HIS A 56 -21.04 -18.51 5.52
N THR A 57 -21.31 -17.23 5.26
CA THR A 57 -22.41 -16.49 5.90
C THR A 57 -23.53 -16.30 4.90
N GLU A 58 -24.78 -16.50 5.33
CA GLU A 58 -25.95 -16.20 4.51
C GLU A 58 -26.38 -14.75 4.74
N GLU A 59 -26.49 -13.97 3.67
CA GLU A 59 -26.99 -12.60 3.71
C GLU A 59 -28.17 -12.44 2.75
N LYS A 60 -29.18 -11.69 3.20
CA LYS A 60 -30.33 -11.29 2.37
C LYS A 60 -29.96 -10.03 1.60
N ILE A 61 -29.91 -10.13 0.28
CA ILE A 61 -29.68 -8.99 -0.60
C ILE A 61 -30.93 -8.77 -1.46
N LYS A 62 -31.37 -7.51 -1.52
CA LYS A 62 -32.40 -7.07 -2.45
C LYS A 62 -31.77 -6.80 -3.81
N ILE A 63 -32.25 -7.51 -4.83
CA ILE A 63 -31.75 -7.39 -6.20
C ILE A 63 -32.84 -6.74 -7.05
N GLY A 64 -32.42 -5.83 -7.94
CA GLY A 64 -33.30 -5.23 -8.94
C GLY A 64 -34.03 -3.96 -8.51
N GLU A 65 -33.63 -3.32 -7.41
CA GLU A 65 -34.13 -1.98 -7.06
C GLU A 65 -33.65 -0.91 -8.05
N PRO A 66 -34.49 0.10 -8.38
CA PRO A 66 -34.05 1.24 -9.16
C PRO A 66 -32.95 2.02 -8.42
N ALA A 67 -32.18 2.83 -9.16
CA ALA A 67 -31.19 3.70 -8.54
C ALA A 67 -31.86 4.62 -7.52
N SER A 68 -31.40 4.60 -6.28
CA SER A 68 -31.94 5.50 -5.26
C SER A 68 -31.45 6.93 -5.53
N LEU A 69 -32.22 7.92 -5.08
CA LEU A 69 -31.80 9.32 -5.17
C LEU A 69 -30.44 9.55 -4.47
N GLY A 70 -30.22 8.87 -3.34
CA GLY A 70 -28.95 8.92 -2.62
C GLY A 70 -27.78 8.38 -3.46
N GLU A 71 -27.94 7.23 -4.12
CA GLU A 71 -26.90 6.67 -5.00
C GLU A 71 -26.55 7.60 -6.16
N LEU A 72 -27.56 8.21 -6.78
CA LEU A 72 -27.37 9.16 -7.88
C LEU A 72 -26.66 10.43 -7.42
N ILE A 73 -27.06 11.00 -6.27
CA ILE A 73 -26.42 12.17 -5.69
C ILE A 73 -24.96 11.86 -5.32
N THR A 74 -24.70 10.75 -4.64
CA THR A 74 -23.33 10.38 -4.25
C THR A 74 -22.44 10.16 -5.46
N ASN A 75 -22.92 9.46 -6.50
CA ASN A 75 -22.15 9.27 -7.74
C ASN A 75 -21.98 10.58 -8.50
N GLY A 76 -22.99 11.45 -8.53
CA GLY A 76 -22.89 12.78 -9.10
C GLY A 76 -21.85 13.65 -8.39
N LEU A 77 -21.80 13.63 -7.05
CA LEU A 77 -20.79 14.34 -6.26
C LEU A 77 -19.38 13.79 -6.50
N LEU A 78 -19.21 12.47 -6.57
CA LEU A 78 -17.93 11.85 -6.93
C LEU A 78 -17.50 12.26 -8.34
N GLY A 79 -18.43 12.23 -9.30
CA GLY A 79 -18.21 12.73 -10.65
C GLY A 79 -17.81 14.20 -10.65
N PHE A 80 -18.48 15.04 -9.86
CA PHE A 80 -18.17 16.45 -9.72
C PHE A 80 -16.74 16.67 -9.23
N ILE A 81 -16.34 16.03 -8.13
CA ILE A 81 -14.99 16.15 -7.56
C ILE A 81 -13.95 15.68 -8.58
N PHE A 82 -14.20 14.55 -9.26
CA PHE A 82 -13.32 14.03 -10.29
C PHE A 82 -13.14 15.00 -11.47
N GLY A 83 -14.22 15.58 -11.98
CA GLY A 83 -14.14 16.55 -13.09
C GLY A 83 -13.59 17.91 -12.66
N TYR A 84 -13.94 18.38 -11.46
CA TYR A 84 -13.51 19.66 -10.92
C TYR A 84 -12.00 19.70 -10.66
N LYS A 85 -11.47 18.61 -10.09
CA LYS A 85 -10.04 18.46 -9.79
C LYS A 85 -9.29 17.79 -10.93
N ILE A 86 -9.53 16.51 -11.18
CA ILE A 86 -8.67 15.69 -12.06
C ILE A 86 -8.75 16.16 -13.50
N ILE A 87 -9.96 16.32 -14.05
CA ILE A 87 -10.10 16.86 -15.42
C ILE A 87 -9.77 18.37 -15.44
N GLY A 88 -10.18 19.10 -14.40
CA GLY A 88 -9.89 20.53 -14.27
C GLY A 88 -8.40 20.87 -14.30
N ALA A 89 -7.53 19.99 -13.79
CA ALA A 89 -6.08 20.15 -13.82
C ALA A 89 -5.52 20.30 -15.24
N PHE A 90 -6.18 19.75 -16.26
CA PHE A 90 -5.79 19.90 -17.66
C PHE A 90 -6.18 21.25 -18.27
N THR A 91 -7.08 21.97 -17.62
CA THR A 91 -7.62 23.24 -18.12
C THR A 91 -7.01 24.46 -17.43
N ILE A 92 -6.43 24.27 -16.25
CA ILE A 92 -5.86 25.33 -15.43
C ILE A 92 -4.35 25.40 -15.66
N LYS A 93 -3.83 26.61 -15.87
CA LYS A 93 -2.41 26.85 -16.08
C LYS A 93 -1.62 26.49 -14.81
N ASN A 94 -0.49 25.82 -14.96
CA ASN A 94 0.40 25.35 -13.89
C ASN A 94 -0.14 24.23 -12.96
N ALA A 95 -1.40 23.81 -13.10
CA ALA A 95 -1.98 22.76 -12.25
C ALA A 95 -1.28 21.38 -12.40
N LEU A 96 -0.70 21.11 -13.57
CA LEU A 96 0.09 19.89 -13.83
C LEU A 96 1.56 20.00 -13.43
N GLU A 97 2.04 21.19 -13.06
CA GLU A 97 3.42 21.39 -12.59
C GLU A 97 3.54 21.02 -11.11
N ASP A 98 2.52 21.34 -10.31
CA ASP A 98 2.37 20.88 -8.94
C ASP A 98 0.96 20.33 -8.67
N PRO A 99 0.70 19.06 -9.06
CA PRO A 99 -0.59 18.42 -8.88
C PRO A 99 -1.05 18.34 -7.41
N GLN A 100 -0.11 18.20 -6.47
CA GLN A 100 -0.44 17.97 -5.07
C GLN A 100 -1.03 19.23 -4.43
N SER A 101 -0.38 20.38 -4.63
CA SER A 101 -0.92 21.65 -4.13
C SER A 101 -2.24 22.01 -4.82
N PHE A 102 -2.36 21.75 -6.12
CA PHE A 102 -3.60 21.97 -6.86
C PHE A 102 -4.77 21.12 -6.32
N ILE A 103 -4.54 19.83 -6.05
CA ILE A 103 -5.56 18.93 -5.49
C ILE A 103 -6.05 19.44 -4.12
N LEU A 104 -5.14 19.90 -3.26
CA LEU A 104 -5.47 20.43 -1.93
C LEU A 104 -6.03 21.86 -1.93
N SER A 105 -5.84 22.62 -3.00
CA SER A 105 -6.32 24.00 -3.12
C SER A 105 -7.86 24.09 -3.24
N GLY A 106 -8.41 25.31 -3.21
CA GLY A 106 -9.80 25.54 -3.61
C GLY A 106 -10.01 25.56 -5.14
N GLU A 107 -8.93 25.58 -5.93
CA GLU A 107 -9.00 25.77 -7.38
C GLU A 107 -9.54 24.54 -8.12
N GLY A 108 -10.19 24.77 -9.25
CA GLY A 108 -10.73 23.72 -10.11
C GLY A 108 -11.62 24.28 -11.19
N ASN A 109 -12.15 23.39 -12.02
CA ASN A 109 -12.99 23.78 -13.15
C ASN A 109 -14.45 23.35 -12.93
N LEU A 110 -15.30 24.34 -12.67
CA LEU A 110 -16.73 24.15 -12.40
C LEU A 110 -17.46 23.50 -13.57
N LEU A 111 -17.12 23.87 -14.81
CA LEU A 111 -17.76 23.33 -16.00
C LEU A 111 -17.46 21.84 -16.16
N THR A 112 -16.19 21.45 -16.07
CA THR A 112 -15.81 20.04 -16.18
C THR A 112 -16.39 19.23 -15.01
N GLY A 113 -16.42 19.78 -13.80
CA GLY A 113 -17.08 19.17 -12.65
C GLY A 113 -18.58 18.93 -12.87
N MET A 114 -19.33 19.92 -13.34
CA MET A 114 -20.77 19.74 -13.62
C MET A 114 -21.03 18.70 -14.70
N LEU A 115 -20.24 18.71 -15.79
CA LEU A 115 -20.38 17.76 -16.88
C LEU A 115 -20.13 16.32 -16.41
N THR A 116 -19.06 16.08 -15.66
CA THR A 116 -18.75 14.74 -15.15
C THR A 116 -19.74 14.28 -14.07
N ALA A 117 -20.29 15.19 -13.26
CA ALA A 117 -21.34 14.87 -12.31
C ALA A 117 -22.58 14.30 -13.00
N VAL A 118 -23.01 14.94 -14.09
CA VAL A 118 -24.12 14.45 -14.92
C VAL A 118 -23.77 13.09 -15.54
N VAL A 119 -22.57 12.95 -16.11
CA VAL A 119 -22.11 11.69 -16.70
C VAL A 119 -22.13 10.56 -15.67
N PHE A 120 -21.58 10.76 -14.47
CA PHE A 120 -21.55 9.72 -13.43
C PHE A 120 -22.94 9.38 -12.90
N GLY A 121 -23.83 10.38 -12.77
CA GLY A 121 -25.23 10.14 -12.44
C GLY A 121 -25.95 9.29 -13.49
N ILE A 122 -25.75 9.60 -14.78
CA ILE A 122 -26.31 8.83 -15.89
C ILE A 122 -25.73 7.42 -15.93
N LEU A 123 -24.41 7.26 -15.76
CA LEU A 123 -23.75 5.96 -15.73
C LEU A 123 -24.31 5.10 -14.59
N LYS A 124 -24.48 5.67 -13.38
CA LYS A 124 -25.05 4.94 -12.24
C LYS A 124 -26.51 4.55 -12.48
N TRP A 125 -27.30 5.46 -13.04
CA TRP A 125 -28.67 5.16 -13.43
C TRP A 125 -28.72 4.02 -14.47
N TRP A 126 -27.85 4.05 -15.48
CA TRP A 126 -27.81 3.03 -16.52
C TRP A 126 -27.36 1.67 -15.98
N GLU A 127 -26.37 1.64 -15.09
CA GLU A 127 -25.93 0.43 -14.37
C GLU A 127 -27.09 -0.22 -13.62
N LYS A 128 -27.84 0.57 -12.83
CA LYS A 128 -29.00 0.06 -12.07
C LYS A 128 -30.13 -0.37 -12.97
N LYS A 129 -30.43 0.40 -14.02
CA LYS A 129 -31.48 0.05 -14.99
C LYS A 129 -31.22 -1.27 -15.70
N LYS A 130 -29.96 -1.65 -15.94
CA LYS A 130 -29.60 -2.95 -16.54
C LYS A 130 -29.92 -4.15 -15.64
N VAL A 131 -29.89 -3.96 -14.33
CA VAL A 131 -30.09 -5.03 -13.33
C VAL A 131 -31.47 -4.91 -12.66
N GLN A 132 -32.23 -3.86 -12.99
CA GLN A 132 -33.55 -3.60 -12.44
C GLN A 132 -34.53 -4.71 -12.81
N LEU A 133 -35.29 -5.18 -11.82
CA LEU A 133 -36.35 -6.16 -11.99
C LEU A 133 -37.70 -5.46 -11.86
N ASP A 134 -38.74 -5.98 -12.52
CA ASP A 134 -40.11 -5.46 -12.41
C ASP A 134 -40.62 -5.49 -10.97
N LYS A 135 -40.15 -6.47 -10.19
CA LYS A 135 -40.33 -6.54 -8.74
C LYS A 135 -38.98 -6.89 -8.11
N PRO A 136 -38.46 -6.05 -7.21
CA PRO A 136 -37.25 -6.38 -6.48
C PRO A 136 -37.42 -7.70 -5.71
N GLU A 137 -36.44 -8.59 -5.83
CA GLU A 137 -36.44 -9.89 -5.17
C GLU A 137 -35.43 -9.91 -4.03
N GLU A 138 -35.82 -10.45 -2.88
CA GLU A 138 -34.89 -10.80 -1.82
C GLU A 138 -34.28 -12.17 -2.12
N ARG A 139 -32.96 -12.20 -2.32
CA ARG A 139 -32.22 -13.45 -2.48
C ARG A 139 -31.29 -13.66 -1.30
N ILE A 140 -31.31 -14.88 -0.79
CA ILE A 140 -30.32 -15.33 0.19
C ILE A 140 -29.10 -15.77 -0.61
N ILE A 141 -28.00 -15.02 -0.47
CA ILE A 141 -26.72 -15.40 -1.07
C ILE A 141 -25.76 -15.88 -0.01
N ARG A 142 -24.92 -16.85 -0.39
CA ARG A 142 -23.83 -17.34 0.44
C ARG A 142 -22.59 -16.51 0.16
N ILE A 143 -22.14 -15.77 1.16
CA ILE A 143 -20.95 -14.94 1.09
C ILE A 143 -19.81 -15.66 1.78
N TRP A 144 -18.71 -15.84 1.06
CA TRP A 144 -17.49 -16.44 1.55
C TRP A 144 -16.42 -15.37 1.86
N PRO A 145 -15.37 -15.71 2.63
CA PRO A 145 -14.30 -14.77 2.94
C PRO A 145 -13.63 -14.13 1.71
N GLN A 146 -13.44 -14.87 0.61
CA GLN A 146 -12.84 -14.30 -0.60
C GLN A 146 -13.72 -13.24 -1.29
N ASP A 147 -15.04 -13.29 -1.09
CA ASP A 147 -15.98 -12.31 -1.66
C ASP A 147 -15.88 -10.97 -0.91
N ARG A 148 -15.29 -10.98 0.29
CA ARG A 148 -15.09 -9.81 1.16
C ARG A 148 -13.71 -9.17 1.02
N VAL A 149 -12.87 -9.64 0.10
CA VAL A 149 -11.52 -9.09 -0.08
C VAL A 149 -11.54 -7.62 -0.47
N GLY A 150 -12.53 -7.19 -1.27
CA GLY A 150 -12.73 -5.77 -1.60
C GLY A 150 -12.93 -4.92 -0.34
N ASP A 151 -13.81 -5.34 0.56
CA ASP A 151 -14.03 -4.66 1.84
C ASP A 151 -12.76 -4.64 2.68
N ILE A 152 -12.09 -5.79 2.81
CA ILE A 152 -10.83 -5.91 3.57
C ILE A 152 -9.79 -4.89 3.06
N VAL A 153 -9.64 -4.76 1.74
CA VAL A 153 -8.72 -3.80 1.12
C VAL A 153 -9.13 -2.35 1.41
N ILE A 154 -10.41 -2.03 1.33
CA ILE A 154 -10.94 -0.71 1.67
C ILE A 154 -10.66 -0.38 3.14
N TYR A 155 -10.98 -1.28 4.05
CA TYR A 155 -10.69 -1.10 5.48
C TYR A 155 -9.18 -0.98 5.74
N ALA A 156 -8.35 -1.80 5.09
CA ALA A 156 -6.90 -1.72 5.20
C ALA A 156 -6.37 -0.35 4.75
N ALA A 157 -6.84 0.16 3.61
CA ALA A 157 -6.45 1.46 3.11
C ALA A 157 -6.92 2.59 4.04
N LEU A 158 -8.22 2.62 4.39
CA LEU A 158 -8.81 3.69 5.21
C LEU A 158 -8.15 3.76 6.59
N PHE A 159 -8.12 2.64 7.32
CA PHE A 159 -7.56 2.61 8.67
C PHE A 159 -6.02 2.63 8.67
N GLY A 160 -5.39 2.18 7.58
CA GLY A 160 -3.94 2.30 7.39
C GLY A 160 -3.50 3.75 7.23
N PHE A 161 -4.13 4.50 6.31
CA PHE A 161 -3.83 5.93 6.14
C PHE A 161 -4.21 6.74 7.39
N LEU A 162 -5.41 6.50 7.94
CA LEU A 162 -5.86 7.20 9.14
C LEU A 162 -4.93 6.93 10.33
N GLY A 163 -4.57 5.66 10.57
CA GLY A 163 -3.67 5.28 11.65
C GLY A 163 -2.28 5.87 11.47
N ALA A 164 -1.73 5.83 10.25
CA ALA A 164 -0.41 6.38 9.97
C ALA A 164 -0.35 7.90 10.22
N LYS A 165 -1.43 8.61 9.88
CA LYS A 165 -1.53 10.05 10.09
C LYS A 165 -1.70 10.43 11.56
N ILE A 166 -2.57 9.70 12.28
CA ILE A 166 -2.79 9.92 13.71
C ILE A 166 -1.49 9.72 14.49
N PHE A 167 -0.79 8.61 14.26
CA PHE A 167 0.45 8.32 14.99
C PHE A 167 1.56 9.31 14.68
N HIS A 168 1.70 9.75 13.42
CA HIS A 168 2.64 10.80 13.06
C HIS A 168 2.39 12.09 13.85
N ASN A 169 1.13 12.50 13.98
CA ASN A 169 0.78 13.72 14.71
C ASN A 169 0.94 13.56 16.24
N LEU A 170 0.80 12.34 16.76
CA LEU A 170 1.08 12.04 18.17
C LEU A 170 2.59 12.05 18.46
N GLU A 171 3.40 11.52 17.55
CA GLU A 171 4.86 11.52 17.65
C GLU A 171 5.42 12.95 17.51
N ASN A 172 4.83 13.76 16.63
CA ASN A 172 5.24 15.14 16.35
C ASN A 172 4.26 16.16 16.96
N TRP A 173 3.91 15.99 18.24
CA TRP A 173 2.88 16.79 18.91
C TRP A 173 3.14 18.31 18.85
N ASN A 174 4.40 18.72 18.94
CA ASN A 174 4.76 20.14 18.89
C ASN A 174 4.43 20.75 17.52
N GLU A 175 4.74 20.05 16.43
CA GLU A 175 4.40 20.48 15.07
C GLU A 175 2.89 20.47 14.85
N PHE A 176 2.21 19.42 15.31
CA PHE A 176 0.76 19.31 15.23
C PHE A 176 0.04 20.42 16.00
N SER A 177 0.50 20.77 17.20
CA SER A 177 -0.12 21.83 18.02
C SER A 177 0.06 23.23 17.42
N ALA A 178 1.08 23.43 16.57
CA ALA A 178 1.32 24.68 15.88
C ALA A 178 0.39 24.89 14.66
N ASP A 179 0.09 23.84 13.90
CA ASP A 179 -0.88 23.89 12.79
C ASP A 179 -1.72 22.59 12.69
N PRO A 180 -2.76 22.43 13.53
CA PRO A 180 -3.52 21.18 13.58
C PRO A 180 -4.23 20.83 12.26
N ILE A 181 -4.72 21.85 11.54
CA ILE A 181 -5.48 21.65 10.30
C ILE A 181 -4.53 21.29 9.16
N GLY A 182 -3.44 22.04 8.98
CA GLY A 182 -2.43 21.75 7.97
C GLY A 182 -1.78 20.39 8.20
N SER A 183 -1.40 20.07 9.44
CA SER A 183 -0.83 18.78 9.79
C SER A 183 -1.77 17.62 9.51
N LEU A 184 -3.10 17.75 9.67
CA LEU A 184 -4.05 16.69 9.35
C LEU A 184 -4.28 16.50 7.84
N ILE A 185 -4.28 17.58 7.07
CA ILE A 185 -4.60 17.56 5.63
C ILE A 185 -3.38 17.25 4.76
N ALA A 186 -2.16 17.49 5.27
CA ALA A 186 -0.93 17.22 4.53
C ALA A 186 -0.82 15.75 4.08
N PHE A 187 -0.43 15.54 2.82
CA PHE A 187 -0.15 14.21 2.28
C PHE A 187 1.17 13.59 2.79
N SER A 188 2.04 14.41 3.38
CA SER A 188 3.28 14.00 4.05
C SER A 188 3.04 13.71 5.54
N GLY A 189 4.02 13.09 6.19
CA GLY A 189 3.95 12.76 7.62
C GLY A 189 3.04 11.57 7.90
N LEU A 190 3.51 10.38 7.57
CA LEU A 190 2.79 9.11 7.76
C LEU A 190 3.71 8.14 8.52
N THR A 191 3.29 7.75 9.72
CA THR A 191 4.04 6.78 10.53
C THR A 191 3.57 5.35 10.19
N PHE A 192 4.49 4.52 9.71
CA PHE A 192 4.20 3.14 9.29
C PHE A 192 3.48 2.31 10.38
N TYR A 193 3.96 2.36 11.63
CA TYR A 193 3.39 1.55 12.71
C TYR A 193 1.95 1.91 13.06
N GLY A 194 1.61 3.19 13.02
CA GLY A 194 0.22 3.63 13.20
C GLY A 194 -0.70 3.01 12.15
N GLY A 195 -0.25 2.99 10.89
CA GLY A 195 -1.00 2.35 9.81
C GLY A 195 -1.16 0.86 10.00
N LEU A 196 -0.08 0.14 10.35
CA LEU A 196 -0.11 -1.30 10.56
C LEU A 196 -1.05 -1.71 11.71
N ILE A 197 -0.97 -1.01 12.85
CA ILE A 197 -1.76 -1.32 14.05
C ILE A 197 -3.24 -1.06 13.79
N CYS A 198 -3.59 0.12 13.27
CA CYS A 198 -4.97 0.50 13.03
C CYS A 198 -5.62 -0.35 11.93
N ALA A 199 -4.91 -0.61 10.82
CA ALA A 199 -5.40 -1.49 9.76
C ALA A 199 -5.57 -2.93 10.27
N GLY A 200 -4.59 -3.47 11.00
CA GLY A 200 -4.66 -4.80 11.58
C GLY A 200 -5.85 -4.97 12.53
N ALA A 201 -6.05 -4.00 13.44
CA ALA A 201 -7.18 -4.00 14.37
C ALA A 201 -8.53 -3.94 13.63
N ALA A 202 -8.65 -3.08 12.61
CA ALA A 202 -9.85 -2.94 11.81
C ALA A 202 -10.19 -4.23 11.03
N ILE A 203 -9.19 -4.89 10.44
CA ILE A 203 -9.38 -6.14 9.70
C ILE A 203 -9.75 -7.28 10.64
N ILE A 204 -9.13 -7.37 11.82
CA ILE A 204 -9.48 -8.37 12.84
C ILE A 204 -10.92 -8.17 13.31
N TRP A 205 -11.31 -6.92 13.62
CA TRP A 205 -12.68 -6.59 14.00
C TRP A 205 -13.68 -6.95 12.88
N TYR A 206 -13.37 -6.61 11.62
CA TYR A 206 -14.20 -6.94 10.46
C TYR A 206 -14.36 -8.46 10.31
N ALA A 207 -13.27 -9.21 10.44
CA ALA A 207 -13.31 -10.67 10.36
C ALA A 207 -14.14 -11.30 11.49
N ILE A 208 -14.04 -10.80 12.72
CA ILE A 208 -14.88 -11.25 13.85
C ILE A 208 -16.36 -10.95 13.56
N LYS A 209 -16.67 -9.72 13.14
CA LYS A 209 -18.04 -9.30 12.80
C LYS A 209 -18.68 -10.19 11.72
N HIS A 210 -17.89 -10.62 10.74
CA HIS A 210 -18.34 -11.45 9.63
C HIS A 210 -18.06 -12.95 9.82
N LYS A 211 -17.76 -13.39 11.06
CA LYS A 211 -17.54 -14.81 11.42
C LYS A 211 -16.47 -15.52 10.58
N ILE A 212 -15.48 -14.77 10.09
CA ILE A 212 -14.34 -15.31 9.35
C ILE A 212 -13.34 -15.88 10.36
N SER A 213 -12.96 -17.14 10.20
CA SER A 213 -11.98 -17.78 11.07
C SER A 213 -10.61 -17.08 10.98
N LEU A 214 -10.18 -16.45 12.07
CA LEU A 214 -9.00 -15.58 12.09
C LEU A 214 -7.70 -16.33 11.77
N ILE A 215 -7.48 -17.52 12.34
CA ILE A 215 -6.20 -18.22 12.17
C ILE A 215 -5.96 -18.65 10.71
N PRO A 216 -6.92 -19.31 10.01
CA PRO A 216 -6.78 -19.57 8.58
C PRO A 216 -6.67 -18.29 7.74
N MET A 217 -7.34 -17.21 8.14
CA MET A 217 -7.25 -15.92 7.47
C MET A 217 -5.84 -15.33 7.58
N LEU A 218 -5.24 -15.32 8.78
CA LEU A 218 -3.86 -14.86 9.00
C LEU A 218 -2.85 -15.65 8.16
N ASP A 219 -2.99 -16.97 8.09
CA ASP A 219 -2.16 -17.78 7.17
C ASP A 219 -2.34 -17.37 5.70
N ALA A 220 -3.52 -16.88 5.30
CA ALA A 220 -3.74 -16.37 3.94
C ALA A 220 -3.08 -15.01 3.72
N PHE A 221 -3.06 -14.17 4.76
CA PHE A 221 -2.32 -12.92 4.77
C PHE A 221 -0.81 -13.10 4.75
N ALA A 222 -0.27 -14.19 5.28
CA ALA A 222 1.18 -14.42 5.38
C ALA A 222 1.93 -14.23 4.04
N PRO A 223 1.64 -14.98 2.95
CA PRO A 223 2.27 -14.72 1.66
C PRO A 223 1.79 -13.38 1.04
N THR A 224 0.54 -12.99 1.26
CA THR A 224 -0.04 -11.77 0.69
C THR A 224 0.69 -10.51 1.16
N MET A 225 0.97 -10.37 2.45
CA MET A 225 1.65 -9.21 3.00
C MET A 225 3.12 -9.15 2.59
N MET A 226 3.80 -10.31 2.53
CA MET A 226 5.17 -10.36 2.02
C MET A 226 5.25 -9.92 0.56
N PHE A 227 4.28 -10.34 -0.26
CA PHE A 227 4.15 -9.85 -1.64
C PHE A 227 3.85 -8.34 -1.67
N ALA A 228 2.89 -7.88 -0.86
CA ALA A 228 2.50 -6.47 -0.81
C ALA A 228 3.69 -5.55 -0.49
N TYR A 229 4.53 -5.99 0.44
CA TYR A 229 5.77 -5.31 0.82
C TYR A 229 6.79 -5.31 -0.32
N ALA A 230 7.08 -6.47 -0.90
CA ALA A 230 8.01 -6.60 -2.03
C ALA A 230 7.61 -5.71 -3.21
N PHE A 231 6.31 -5.70 -3.54
CA PHE A 231 5.77 -4.89 -4.62
C PHE A 231 5.75 -3.40 -4.26
N GLY A 232 5.44 -3.05 -3.02
CA GLY A 232 5.52 -1.67 -2.52
C GLY A 232 6.92 -1.08 -2.64
N ARG A 233 7.96 -1.89 -2.38
CA ARG A 233 9.38 -1.50 -2.52
C ARG A 233 9.78 -1.15 -3.95
N ILE A 234 9.04 -1.62 -4.97
CA ILE A 234 9.20 -1.14 -6.36
C ILE A 234 8.92 0.36 -6.43
N GLY A 235 7.86 0.81 -5.75
CA GLY A 235 7.50 2.23 -5.66
C GLY A 235 8.65 3.05 -5.09
N CYS A 236 9.15 2.65 -3.92
CA CYS A 236 10.28 3.29 -3.24
C CYS A 236 11.52 3.40 -4.14
N GLN A 237 11.91 2.28 -4.77
CA GLN A 237 13.08 2.22 -5.64
C GLN A 237 12.93 3.10 -6.89
N ILE A 238 11.75 3.14 -7.50
CA ILE A 238 11.54 3.88 -8.76
C ILE A 238 11.44 5.39 -8.50
N SER A 239 10.79 5.79 -7.41
CA SER A 239 10.64 7.19 -7.06
C SER A 239 11.93 7.76 -6.45
N GLY A 240 12.68 6.96 -5.69
CA GLY A 240 13.73 7.50 -4.82
C GLY A 240 13.09 8.35 -3.73
N ASP A 241 12.30 7.72 -2.87
CA ASP A 241 11.51 8.38 -1.81
C ASP A 241 12.24 8.58 -0.48
N GLY A 242 13.53 8.26 -0.41
CA GLY A 242 14.31 8.38 0.82
C GLY A 242 14.58 7.06 1.52
N ASP A 243 13.99 5.94 1.06
CA ASP A 243 14.17 4.65 1.73
C ASP A 243 15.52 3.96 1.46
N TRP A 244 16.53 4.71 1.04
CA TRP A 244 17.89 4.24 0.77
C TRP A 244 18.73 4.01 2.04
N GLY A 245 19.86 3.33 1.85
CA GLY A 245 20.73 2.89 2.93
C GLY A 245 21.78 3.92 3.33
N ILE A 246 22.71 3.47 4.19
CA ILE A 246 23.91 4.23 4.55
C ILE A 246 24.82 4.45 3.34
N GLN A 247 25.73 5.42 3.47
CA GLN A 247 26.73 5.73 2.43
C GLN A 247 27.58 4.50 2.09
N ASN A 248 27.72 4.26 0.79
CA ASN A 248 28.56 3.21 0.22
C ASN A 248 29.43 3.80 -0.92
N PRO A 249 30.52 4.52 -0.58
CA PRO A 249 31.43 5.06 -1.59
C PRO A 249 32.31 3.98 -2.25
N THR A 250 32.25 2.73 -1.76
CA THR A 250 33.10 1.64 -2.23
C THR A 250 32.70 1.23 -3.64
N ALA A 251 33.69 1.14 -4.54
CA ALA A 251 33.47 0.59 -5.86
C ALA A 251 32.91 -0.84 -5.77
N ASN A 252 32.02 -1.16 -6.71
CA ASN A 252 31.42 -2.47 -6.79
C ASN A 252 32.49 -3.57 -6.94
N PRO A 253 32.63 -4.49 -5.96
CA PRO A 253 33.65 -5.52 -6.01
C PRO A 253 33.27 -6.69 -6.94
N TYR A 254 32.03 -6.72 -7.45
CA TYR A 254 31.49 -7.83 -8.22
C TYR A 254 31.31 -7.45 -9.69
N SER A 255 32.11 -8.05 -10.58
CA SER A 255 32.06 -7.78 -12.03
C SER A 255 30.75 -8.18 -12.71
N TRP A 256 29.99 -9.10 -12.13
CA TRP A 256 28.70 -9.56 -12.66
C TRP A 256 27.51 -8.72 -12.18
N LEU A 257 27.70 -7.91 -11.14
CA LEU A 257 26.64 -7.11 -10.53
C LEU A 257 26.67 -5.72 -11.16
N PRO A 258 25.54 -5.17 -11.62
CA PRO A 258 25.49 -3.76 -12.04
C PRO A 258 25.74 -2.80 -10.87
N ASP A 259 26.44 -1.69 -11.13
CA ASP A 259 26.82 -0.73 -10.08
C ASP A 259 25.62 -0.18 -9.30
N PHE A 260 24.51 0.11 -9.99
CA PHE A 260 23.29 0.61 -9.33
C PHE A 260 22.70 -0.37 -8.32
N MET A 261 23.06 -1.66 -8.38
CA MET A 261 22.66 -2.67 -7.42
C MET A 261 23.61 -2.76 -6.22
N TRP A 262 24.77 -2.10 -6.26
CA TRP A 262 25.75 -2.07 -5.15
C TRP A 262 25.78 -0.71 -4.47
N SER A 263 25.93 0.35 -5.27
CA SER A 263 25.99 1.73 -4.81
C SER A 263 25.28 2.64 -5.80
N TYR A 264 24.35 3.47 -5.30
CA TYR A 264 23.49 4.27 -6.17
C TYR A 264 23.29 5.68 -5.63
N THR A 265 23.29 6.67 -6.52
CA THR A 265 23.16 8.09 -6.16
C THR A 265 21.72 8.62 -6.24
N TYR A 266 20.75 7.78 -6.64
CA TYR A 266 19.34 8.17 -6.77
C TYR A 266 19.14 9.51 -7.52
N PRO A 267 19.61 9.62 -8.77
CA PRO A 267 19.41 10.83 -9.56
C PRO A 267 17.93 11.05 -9.85
N HIS A 268 17.47 12.29 -9.76
CA HIS A 268 16.07 12.68 -9.92
C HIS A 268 15.12 12.12 -8.84
N ASN A 269 15.62 11.91 -7.63
CA ASN A 269 14.82 11.47 -6.50
C ASN A 269 13.67 12.47 -6.18
N VAL A 270 12.53 11.97 -5.70
CA VAL A 270 11.34 12.82 -5.47
C VAL A 270 11.50 13.83 -4.35
N LEU A 271 12.42 13.56 -3.43
CA LEU A 271 12.70 14.46 -2.32
C LEU A 271 13.50 15.69 -2.76
N GLY A 272 14.13 15.65 -3.94
CA GLY A 272 15.08 16.67 -4.35
C GLY A 272 16.32 16.71 -3.44
N GLU A 273 16.67 15.59 -2.81
CA GLU A 273 17.82 15.49 -1.91
C GLU A 273 19.15 15.45 -2.68
N GLY A 274 20.18 16.04 -2.07
CA GLY A 274 21.56 16.03 -2.57
C GLY A 274 21.96 17.28 -3.37
N VAL A 275 22.81 17.09 -4.38
CA VAL A 275 23.43 18.17 -5.17
C VAL A 275 22.81 18.27 -6.58
N PRO A 276 22.81 19.47 -7.20
CA PRO A 276 22.30 19.64 -8.56
C PRO A 276 23.07 18.78 -9.58
N ILE A 277 22.33 18.19 -10.52
CA ILE A 277 22.89 17.43 -11.64
C ILE A 277 23.35 18.42 -12.73
N PRO A 278 24.62 18.40 -13.17
CA PRO A 278 25.12 19.30 -14.20
C PRO A 278 24.29 19.22 -15.49
N GLY A 279 23.83 20.38 -15.98
CA GLY A 279 23.02 20.46 -17.21
C GLY A 279 21.54 20.09 -17.04
N CYS A 280 21.07 19.79 -15.82
CA CYS A 280 19.66 19.57 -15.52
C CYS A 280 19.01 20.85 -14.99
N ALA A 281 17.85 21.22 -15.53
CA ALA A 281 17.02 22.31 -15.02
C ALA A 281 15.58 21.84 -14.83
N GLY A 282 14.96 22.25 -13.73
CA GLY A 282 13.58 21.90 -13.38
C GLY A 282 13.44 21.12 -12.07
N PRO A 283 12.22 20.68 -11.73
CA PRO A 283 11.98 19.87 -10.54
C PRO A 283 12.69 18.52 -10.68
N TYR A 284 13.14 17.97 -9.55
CA TYR A 284 13.84 16.68 -9.48
C TYR A 284 15.18 16.67 -10.25
N CYS A 285 15.95 17.76 -10.23
CA CYS A 285 17.29 17.83 -10.85
C CYS A 285 18.44 17.60 -9.86
N ASN A 286 18.20 16.84 -8.79
CA ASN A 286 19.18 16.57 -7.74
C ASN A 286 19.54 15.08 -7.67
N GLN A 287 20.74 14.80 -7.14
CA GLN A 287 21.23 13.46 -6.86
C GLN A 287 22.08 13.45 -5.59
N LEU A 288 22.19 12.30 -4.92
CA LEU A 288 23.05 12.17 -3.74
C LEU A 288 24.52 12.36 -4.12
N PRO A 289 25.29 13.18 -3.38
CA PRO A 289 26.70 13.43 -3.67
C PRO A 289 27.59 12.22 -3.40
N ILE A 290 27.18 11.37 -2.44
CA ILE A 290 27.84 10.12 -2.08
C ILE A 290 26.83 9.00 -2.35
N PRO A 291 27.21 7.95 -3.11
CA PRO A 291 26.31 6.84 -3.37
C PRO A 291 26.02 6.06 -2.09
N VAL A 292 24.86 5.44 -2.04
CA VAL A 292 24.34 4.71 -0.87
C VAL A 292 23.96 3.29 -1.27
N TYR A 293 23.81 2.40 -0.28
CA TYR A 293 23.23 1.08 -0.53
C TYR A 293 21.77 1.22 -1.01
N PRO A 294 21.39 0.59 -2.13
CA PRO A 294 20.01 0.63 -2.62
C PRO A 294 19.11 -0.33 -1.83
N THR A 295 18.86 -0.02 -0.55
CA THR A 295 18.05 -0.86 0.35
C THR A 295 16.65 -1.20 -0.17
N PRO A 296 15.88 -0.31 -0.83
CA PRO A 296 14.58 -0.68 -1.38
C PRO A 296 14.68 -1.80 -2.42
N LEU A 297 15.75 -1.82 -3.23
CA LEU A 297 16.01 -2.91 -4.17
C LEU A 297 16.34 -4.23 -3.46
N TYR A 298 17.12 -4.17 -2.37
CA TYR A 298 17.45 -5.37 -1.58
C TYR A 298 16.21 -5.96 -0.92
N GLU A 299 15.40 -5.11 -0.28
CA GLU A 299 14.12 -5.48 0.32
C GLU A 299 13.18 -6.09 -0.74
N LEU A 300 13.06 -5.46 -1.92
CA LEU A 300 12.29 -6.00 -3.04
C LEU A 300 12.71 -7.42 -3.40
N ILE A 301 14.01 -7.66 -3.63
CA ILE A 301 14.52 -8.95 -4.07
C ILE A 301 14.30 -10.01 -2.98
N VAL A 302 14.67 -9.69 -1.74
CA VAL A 302 14.54 -10.60 -0.60
C VAL A 302 13.07 -10.91 -0.33
N CYS A 303 12.19 -9.91 -0.30
CA CYS A 303 10.77 -10.13 -0.01
C CYS A 303 10.05 -10.88 -1.14
N PHE A 304 10.42 -10.71 -2.42
CA PHE A 304 9.89 -11.58 -3.48
C PHE A 304 10.34 -13.04 -3.32
N PHE A 305 11.60 -13.26 -2.93
CA PHE A 305 12.09 -14.59 -2.60
C PHE A 305 11.33 -15.20 -1.40
N LEU A 306 11.15 -14.42 -0.32
CA LEU A 306 10.41 -14.85 0.87
C LEU A 306 8.93 -15.09 0.58
N PHE A 307 8.31 -14.30 -0.30
CA PHE A 307 6.98 -14.56 -0.83
C PHE A 307 6.95 -15.91 -1.55
N GLY A 308 7.89 -16.17 -2.46
CA GLY A 308 8.00 -17.45 -3.15
C GLY A 308 8.16 -18.63 -2.18
N LEU A 309 8.98 -18.47 -1.13
CA LEU A 309 9.14 -19.45 -0.06
C LEU A 309 7.83 -19.70 0.68
N LEU A 310 7.14 -18.66 1.15
CA LEU A 310 5.83 -18.80 1.83
C LEU A 310 4.78 -19.43 0.91
N TRP A 311 4.77 -19.04 -0.37
CA TRP A 311 3.87 -19.55 -1.39
C TRP A 311 4.11 -21.04 -1.68
N PHE A 312 5.36 -21.48 -1.63
CA PHE A 312 5.72 -22.89 -1.70
C PHE A 312 5.34 -23.65 -0.42
N LEU A 313 5.61 -23.07 0.75
CA LEU A 313 5.36 -23.68 2.05
C LEU A 313 3.87 -23.83 2.38
N ARG A 314 2.98 -23.00 1.82
CA ARG A 314 1.53 -23.07 2.08
C ARG A 314 0.87 -24.41 1.76
N ASN A 315 1.51 -25.23 0.90
CA ASN A 315 1.06 -26.58 0.54
C ASN A 315 1.66 -27.65 1.45
N LYS A 316 2.80 -27.36 2.10
CA LYS A 316 3.49 -28.27 3.02
C LYS A 316 3.01 -28.10 4.46
N ILE A 317 2.74 -26.86 4.88
CA ILE A 317 2.29 -26.52 6.22
C ILE A 317 0.77 -26.70 6.30
N LYS A 318 0.34 -27.74 7.03
CA LYS A 318 -1.07 -28.12 7.20
C LYS A 318 -1.68 -27.71 8.53
N VAL A 319 -0.90 -27.09 9.41
CA VAL A 319 -1.35 -26.67 10.74
C VAL A 319 -1.76 -25.19 10.65
N PRO A 320 -3.03 -24.84 10.87
CA PRO A 320 -3.44 -23.44 10.87
C PRO A 320 -2.62 -22.61 11.86
N GLY A 321 -2.16 -21.44 11.42
CA GLY A 321 -1.38 -20.48 12.20
C GLY A 321 0.13 -20.62 12.04
N GLN A 322 0.63 -21.80 11.62
CA GLN A 322 2.08 -22.00 11.44
C GLN A 322 2.63 -21.23 10.24
N LEU A 323 1.87 -21.02 9.18
CA LEU A 323 2.36 -20.29 8.00
C LEU A 323 2.52 -18.81 8.34
N PHE A 324 1.57 -18.24 9.08
CA PHE A 324 1.68 -16.89 9.61
C PHE A 324 2.84 -16.74 10.59
N SER A 325 3.06 -17.71 11.48
CA SER A 325 4.23 -17.75 12.35
C SER A 325 5.56 -17.72 11.58
N ILE A 326 5.68 -18.50 10.49
CA ILE A 326 6.85 -18.46 9.62
C ILE A 326 7.01 -17.07 8.99
N TYR A 327 5.92 -16.46 8.51
CA TYR A 327 5.95 -15.10 8.00
C TYR A 327 6.50 -14.10 9.03
N LEU A 328 6.08 -14.16 10.30
CA LEU A 328 6.60 -13.26 11.34
C LEU A 328 8.11 -13.43 11.56
N ILE A 329 8.61 -14.67 11.55
CA ILE A 329 10.05 -14.95 11.66
C ILE A 329 10.79 -14.37 10.46
N LEU A 330 10.33 -14.67 9.24
CA LEU A 330 10.99 -14.23 8.01
C LEU A 330 10.98 -12.71 7.87
N ASN A 331 9.85 -12.06 8.17
CA ASN A 331 9.71 -10.61 8.17
C ASN A 331 10.63 -9.95 9.21
N GLY A 332 10.67 -10.49 10.43
CA GLY A 332 11.57 -9.99 11.48
C GLY A 332 13.05 -10.17 11.09
N LEU A 333 13.42 -11.30 10.49
CA LEU A 333 14.81 -11.51 10.04
C LEU A 333 15.20 -10.53 8.93
N GLU A 334 14.36 -10.41 7.90
CA GLU A 334 14.60 -9.46 6.80
C GLU A 334 14.76 -8.04 7.34
N ARG A 335 13.82 -7.59 8.18
CA ARG A 335 13.85 -6.25 8.74
C ARG A 335 15.08 -6.02 9.60
N PHE A 336 15.46 -6.99 10.43
CA PHE A 336 16.66 -6.90 11.27
C PHE A 336 17.94 -6.74 10.46
N PHE A 337 18.11 -7.49 9.36
CA PHE A 337 19.32 -7.40 8.53
C PHE A 337 19.36 -6.13 7.69
N ILE A 338 18.23 -5.72 7.11
CA ILE A 338 18.14 -4.49 6.32
C ILE A 338 18.39 -3.26 7.21
N GLU A 339 17.94 -3.29 8.45
CA GLU A 339 18.14 -2.20 9.38
C GLU A 339 19.62 -1.88 9.62
N LYS A 340 20.52 -2.88 9.58
CA LYS A 340 21.97 -2.68 9.70
C LYS A 340 22.60 -1.89 8.56
N ILE A 341 21.92 -1.79 7.43
CA ILE A 341 22.37 -1.04 6.25
C ILE A 341 21.49 0.18 5.96
N ARG A 342 20.48 0.47 6.79
CA ARG A 342 19.62 1.66 6.68
C ARG A 342 20.13 2.81 7.57
N VAL A 343 19.75 4.02 7.19
CA VAL A 343 19.95 5.23 8.00
C VAL A 343 18.80 5.32 8.99
N ASN A 344 19.01 4.98 10.26
CA ASN A 344 17.99 5.11 11.30
C ASN A 344 18.56 5.62 12.62
N THR A 345 17.69 6.17 13.46
CA THR A 345 18.04 6.69 14.78
C THR A 345 18.18 5.55 15.79
N GLU A 346 19.31 5.49 16.49
CA GLU A 346 19.56 4.53 17.56
C GLU A 346 18.97 5.04 18.90
N TYR A 347 18.43 4.13 19.72
CA TYR A 347 18.04 4.47 21.09
C TYR A 347 19.21 4.33 22.04
N ASN A 348 19.40 5.26 22.98
CA ASN A 348 20.41 5.16 24.04
C ASN A 348 20.00 4.16 25.15
N ILE A 349 19.87 2.88 24.82
CA ILE A 349 19.61 1.75 25.73
C ILE A 349 20.75 0.74 25.56
N LEU A 350 20.87 -0.28 26.42
CA LEU A 350 21.88 -1.35 26.29
C LEU A 350 21.94 -1.90 24.85
N PHE A 351 23.13 -1.82 24.23
CA PHE A 351 23.44 -2.16 22.82
C PHE A 351 22.95 -1.20 21.74
N ASN A 352 22.40 -0.04 22.12
CA ASN A 352 21.88 1.00 21.24
C ASN A 352 20.98 0.50 20.09
N PRO A 353 19.95 -0.32 20.35
CA PRO A 353 19.14 -0.89 19.28
C PRO A 353 18.28 0.17 18.61
N THR A 354 17.99 -0.01 17.32
CA THR A 354 16.97 0.81 16.66
C THR A 354 15.56 0.32 16.99
N GLN A 355 14.54 1.16 16.76
CA GLN A 355 13.14 0.77 16.94
C GLN A 355 12.78 -0.46 16.10
N ALA A 356 13.28 -0.54 14.88
CA ALA A 356 13.02 -1.64 13.98
C ALA A 356 13.67 -2.94 14.46
N GLU A 357 14.84 -2.90 15.10
CA GLU A 357 15.48 -4.10 15.66
C GLU A 357 14.68 -4.70 16.81
N LEU A 358 14.18 -3.86 17.72
CA LEU A 358 13.35 -4.31 18.84
C LEU A 358 12.07 -4.98 18.34
N ILE A 359 11.40 -4.35 17.36
CA ILE A 359 10.17 -4.89 16.78
C ILE A 359 10.46 -6.18 16.00
N SER A 360 11.55 -6.22 15.25
CA SER A 360 11.99 -7.42 14.52
C SER A 360 12.25 -8.59 15.46
N ALA A 361 12.94 -8.37 16.58
CA ALA A 361 13.16 -9.39 17.60
C ALA A 361 11.83 -9.88 18.19
N GLY A 362 10.90 -8.96 18.48
CA GLY A 362 9.55 -9.30 18.92
C GLY A 362 8.79 -10.18 17.92
N LEU A 363 8.83 -9.84 16.62
CA LEU A 363 8.20 -10.62 15.56
C LEU A 363 8.80 -12.04 15.47
N ILE A 364 10.12 -12.17 15.57
CA ILE A 364 10.81 -13.47 15.57
C ILE A 364 10.36 -14.32 16.76
N ILE A 365 10.37 -13.75 17.98
CA ILE A 365 9.98 -14.46 19.20
C ILE A 365 8.51 -14.91 19.11
N LEU A 366 7.60 -14.00 18.72
CA LEU A 366 6.18 -14.33 18.55
C LEU A 366 5.95 -15.38 17.47
N GLY A 367 6.70 -15.30 16.37
CA GLY A 367 6.67 -16.29 15.30
C GLY A 367 7.11 -17.67 15.79
N ILE A 368 8.25 -17.76 16.49
CA ILE A 368 8.75 -19.03 17.06
C ILE A 368 7.73 -19.60 18.06
N ALA A 369 7.26 -18.78 19.01
CA ALA A 369 6.28 -19.20 20.01
C ALA A 369 4.98 -19.69 19.37
N GLY A 370 4.44 -18.94 18.39
CA GLY A 370 3.25 -19.32 17.64
C GLY A 370 3.43 -20.63 16.88
N PHE A 371 4.58 -20.83 16.22
CA PHE A 371 4.84 -22.03 15.43
C PHE A 371 4.77 -23.31 16.28
N PHE A 372 5.34 -23.28 17.48
CA PHE A 372 5.29 -24.41 18.42
C PHE A 372 3.94 -24.53 19.12
N TYR A 373 3.29 -23.41 19.45
CA TYR A 373 1.96 -23.40 20.06
C TYR A 373 0.93 -24.09 19.16
N PHE A 374 0.81 -23.67 17.89
CA PHE A 374 -0.17 -24.25 16.97
C PHE A 374 0.13 -25.72 16.64
N LYS A 375 1.42 -26.11 16.61
CA LYS A 375 1.82 -27.51 16.49
C LYS A 375 1.28 -28.36 17.64
N LYS A 376 1.43 -27.86 18.87
CA LYS A 376 0.97 -28.56 20.08
C LYS A 376 -0.56 -28.66 20.11
N VAL A 377 -1.28 -27.58 19.82
CA VAL A 377 -2.76 -27.58 19.79
C VAL A 377 -3.31 -28.61 18.82
N LYS A 378 -2.72 -28.74 17.62
CA LYS A 378 -3.13 -29.77 16.65
C LYS A 378 -2.73 -31.20 17.04
N SER A 379 -1.71 -31.40 17.88
CA SER A 379 -1.39 -32.75 18.37
C SER A 379 -2.35 -33.25 19.46
N VAL A 380 -3.10 -32.34 20.08
CA VAL A 380 -4.01 -32.65 21.20
C VAL A 380 -5.46 -32.83 20.73
N ASN A 381 -5.82 -32.25 19.58
CA ASN A 381 -7.11 -32.43 18.89
C ASN A 381 -6.97 -33.37 17.70
#